data_AF-A0A7G2CXG1-F1
#
_entry.id   AF-A0A7G2CXG1-F1
#
_cell.length_a   1.000
_cell.length_b   1.000
_cell.length_c   1.000
_cell.angle_alpha   90.00
_cell.angle_beta   90.00
_cell.angle_gamma   90.00
#
_symmetry.space_group_name_H-M   'P 1'
#
loop_
_entity.id
_entity.type
_entity.pdbx_description
1 polymer ?
#
loop_
_entity_poly.entity_id
_entity_poly.type
_entity_poly.pdbx_seq_one_letter_code
_entity_poly.pdbx_strand_id
1 'polypeptide(L)'
;MLVLTSEKLVDDFKRKHKIAGPAYPEILTDATFNKKVLESLQQTARDAGRKSFEVVKTVKLLGDEWTPENGALTAAMKLKRSAIDKRYEKEIQELFSEE
;
A
#
# COMPACT_ATOMS: atom_id res chain seq x y z
N MET A 1 4.93 -2.86 4.00
CA MET A 1 3.81 -3.50 3.27
C MET A 1 3.55 -2.76 1.96
N LEU A 2 3.45 -3.46 0.84
CA LEU A 2 3.05 -2.85 -0.44
C LEU A 2 1.53 -2.64 -0.48
N VAL A 3 1.07 -1.48 -0.92
CA VAL A 3 -0.36 -1.12 -1.00
C VAL A 3 -0.65 -0.57 -2.40
N LEU A 4 -1.53 -1.25 -3.14
CA LEU A 4 -1.97 -0.77 -4.44
C LEU A 4 -3.08 0.27 -4.27
N THR A 5 -3.03 1.33 -5.06
CA THR A 5 -4.08 2.36 -5.07
C THR A 5 -4.22 2.97 -6.47
N SER A 6 -5.35 3.64 -6.68
CA SER A 6 -5.64 4.41 -7.90
C SER A 6 -6.02 5.84 -7.52
N GLU A 7 -6.03 6.74 -8.50
CA GLU A 7 -6.43 8.15 -8.31
C GLU A 7 -7.77 8.28 -7.57
N LYS A 8 -8.78 7.52 -7.99
CA LYS A 8 -10.10 7.51 -7.35
C LYS A 8 -10.05 7.13 -5.87
N LEU A 9 -9.31 6.07 -5.53
CA LEU A 9 -9.19 5.63 -4.14
C LEU A 9 -8.45 6.64 -3.28
N VAL A 10 -7.41 7.28 -3.84
CA VAL A 10 -6.67 8.35 -3.19
C VAL A 10 -7.60 9.54 -2.91
N ASP A 11 -8.37 9.99 -3.90
CA ASP A 11 -9.27 11.13 -3.74
C ASP A 11 -10.40 10.85 -2.73
N ASP A 12 -10.97 9.64 -2.77
CA ASP A 12 -11.97 9.21 -1.81
C ASP A 12 -11.39 9.18 -0.38
N PHE A 13 -10.15 8.69 -0.22
CA PHE A 13 -9.46 8.67 1.06
C PHE A 13 -9.12 10.09 1.55
N LYS A 14 -8.59 10.96 0.68
CA LYS A 14 -8.31 12.38 1.00
C LYS A 14 -9.59 13.08 1.48
N ARG A 15 -10.71 12.89 0.78
CA ARG A 15 -12.01 13.47 1.15
C ARG A 15 -12.50 12.96 2.49
N LYS A 16 -12.44 11.65 2.73
CA LYS A 16 -12.88 11.02 3.98
C LYS A 16 -12.06 11.49 5.19
N HIS A 17 -10.74 11.63 5.02
CA HIS A 17 -9.81 11.97 6.09
C HIS A 17 -9.44 13.46 6.14
N LYS A 18 -10.02 14.28 5.26
CA LYS A 18 -9.75 15.73 5.11
C LYS A 18 -8.26 16.04 4.94
N ILE A 19 -7.57 15.25 4.12
CA ILE A 19 -6.13 15.39 3.87
C ILE A 19 -5.95 16.33 2.66
N ALA A 20 -5.27 17.45 2.91
CA ALA A 20 -4.74 18.30 1.86
C ALA A 20 -3.40 17.72 1.37
N GLY A 21 -3.05 17.98 0.11
CA GLY A 21 -1.83 17.47 -0.48
C GLY A 21 -1.90 17.48 -2.00
N PRO A 22 -0.79 17.13 -2.66
CA PRO A 22 -0.70 17.14 -4.12
C PRO A 22 -1.69 16.15 -4.77
N ALA A 23 -1.79 16.21 -6.10
CA ALA A 23 -2.63 15.31 -6.86
C ALA A 23 -2.02 13.90 -6.93
N TYR A 24 -2.79 12.94 -7.42
CA TYR A 24 -2.24 11.67 -7.84
C TYR A 24 -1.34 11.88 -9.08
N PRO A 25 -0.18 11.21 -9.20
CA PRO A 25 0.42 10.22 -8.30
C PRO A 25 1.38 10.82 -7.26
N GLU A 26 1.64 12.11 -7.27
CA GLU A 26 2.64 12.78 -6.43
C GLU A 26 2.41 12.55 -4.93
N ILE A 27 1.13 12.54 -4.52
CA ILE A 27 0.75 12.30 -3.12
C ILE A 27 1.13 10.91 -2.59
N LEU A 28 1.42 9.93 -3.45
CA LEU A 28 1.88 8.61 -3.00
C LEU A 28 3.25 8.66 -2.30
N THR A 29 4.02 9.72 -2.54
CA THR A 29 5.30 9.98 -1.85
C THR A 29 5.17 10.96 -0.68
N ASP A 30 3.98 11.52 -0.43
CA ASP A 30 3.77 12.45 0.66
C ASP A 30 3.80 11.73 2.02
N ALA A 31 4.68 12.20 2.91
CA ALA A 31 4.89 11.58 4.21
C ALA A 31 3.64 11.65 5.11
N THR A 32 2.86 12.74 5.01
CA THR A 32 1.64 12.92 5.82
C THR A 32 0.56 11.95 5.36
N PHE A 33 0.39 11.80 4.05
CA PHE A 33 -0.52 10.85 3.45
C PHE A 33 -0.15 9.40 3.79
N ASN A 34 1.13 9.03 3.63
CA ASN A 34 1.62 7.68 3.96
C ASN A 34 1.40 7.34 5.43
N LYS A 35 1.65 8.30 6.34
CA LYS A 35 1.35 8.14 7.76
C LYS A 35 -0.14 7.90 8.02
N LYS A 36 -1.03 8.63 7.35
CA LYS A 36 -2.49 8.46 7.51
C LYS A 36 -2.98 7.12 6.97
N VAL A 37 -2.44 6.65 5.85
CA VAL A 37 -2.75 5.32 5.31
C VAL A 37 -2.28 4.23 6.27
N LEU A 38 -1.06 4.35 6.81
CA LEU A 38 -0.55 3.43 7.83
C LEU A 38 -1.45 3.41 9.07
N GLU A 39 -1.80 4.57 9.63
CA GLU A 39 -2.71 4.68 10.78
C GLU A 39 -4.04 3.99 10.52
N SER A 40 -4.61 4.16 9.31
CA SER A 40 -5.86 3.51 8.92
C SER A 40 -5.74 1.98 8.90
N LEU A 41 -4.64 1.44 8.37
CA LEU A 41 -4.41 0.00 8.30
C LEU A 41 -4.17 -0.59 9.69
N GLN A 42 -3.40 0.11 10.54
CA GLN A 42 -3.19 -0.29 11.92
C GLN A 42 -4.48 -0.25 12.72
N GLN A 43 -5.36 0.74 12.47
CA GLN A 43 -6.67 0.80 13.10
C GLN A 43 -7.53 -0.41 12.72
N THR A 44 -7.57 -0.77 11.44
CA THR A 44 -8.26 -1.99 10.98
C THR A 44 -7.74 -3.25 11.71
N ALA A 45 -6.42 -3.37 11.88
CA ALA A 45 -5.84 -4.50 12.62
C ALA A 45 -6.23 -4.50 14.11
N ARG A 46 -6.22 -3.34 14.77
CA ARG A 46 -6.65 -3.19 16.17
C ARG A 46 -8.14 -3.53 16.35
N ASP A 47 -8.99 -3.02 15.46
CA ASP A 47 -10.43 -3.28 15.48
C ASP A 47 -10.74 -4.77 15.25
N ALA A 48 -9.91 -5.45 14.46
CA ALA A 48 -9.99 -6.89 14.23
C ALA A 48 -9.33 -7.75 15.35
N GLY A 49 -8.92 -7.15 16.47
CA GLY A 49 -8.32 -7.83 17.62
C GLY A 49 -6.99 -8.52 17.32
N ARG A 50 -6.22 -8.02 16.34
CA ARG A 50 -4.94 -8.61 15.94
C ARG A 50 -3.85 -8.37 16.99
N LYS A 51 -2.89 -9.29 17.08
CA LYS A 51 -1.71 -9.14 17.93
C LYS A 51 -0.77 -8.08 17.37
N SER A 52 0.08 -7.49 18.22
CA SER A 52 1.00 -6.42 17.82
C SER A 52 1.94 -6.81 16.68
N PHE A 53 2.39 -8.07 16.59
CA PHE A 53 3.24 -8.55 15.50
C PHE A 53 2.49 -8.77 14.17
N GLU A 54 1.16 -8.77 14.18
CA GLU A 54 0.34 -8.80 12.96
C GLU A 54 0.03 -7.37 12.45
N VAL A 55 0.36 -6.34 13.23
CA VAL A 55 0.10 -4.94 12.87
C VAL A 55 1.19 -4.42 11.94
N VAL A 56 0.77 -3.86 10.81
CA VAL A 56 1.67 -3.28 9.79
C VAL A 56 2.48 -2.12 10.40
N LYS A 57 3.81 -2.15 10.19
CA LYS A 57 4.73 -1.10 10.68
C LYS A 57 5.04 -0.03 9.64
N THR A 58 5.21 -0.42 8.38
CA THR A 58 5.60 0.48 7.28
C THR A 58 4.76 0.19 6.04
N VAL A 59 4.54 1.20 5.18
CA VAL A 59 3.78 1.06 3.92
C VAL A 59 4.52 1.71 2.76
N LYS A 60 4.42 1.11 1.58
CA LYS A 60 4.79 1.71 0.29
C LYS A 60 3.53 1.73 -0.58
N LEU A 61 3.11 2.92 -0.98
CA LEU A 61 1.97 3.06 -1.87
C LEU A 61 2.44 2.94 -3.32
N LEU A 62 1.70 2.14 -4.09
CA LEU A 62 2.00 1.86 -5.48
C LEU A 62 0.80 2.30 -6.33
N GLY A 63 1.10 3.04 -7.40
CA GLY A 63 0.12 3.49 -8.38
C GLY A 63 -0.05 2.56 -9.57
N ASP A 64 0.57 1.37 -9.52
CA ASP A 64 0.44 0.35 -10.54
C ASP A 64 -0.58 -0.73 -10.16
N GLU A 65 -0.97 -1.52 -11.15
CA GLU A 65 -1.98 -2.57 -10.97
C GLU A 65 -1.34 -3.95 -11.10
N TRP A 66 -1.88 -4.92 -10.35
CA TRP A 66 -1.54 -6.32 -10.53
C TRP A 66 -2.57 -6.98 -11.42
N THR A 67 -2.13 -7.52 -12.55
CA THR A 67 -3.01 -8.16 -13.52
C THR A 67 -2.46 -9.52 -13.96
N PRO A 68 -3.29 -10.41 -14.53
CA PRO A 68 -2.79 -11.64 -15.12
C PRO A 68 -1.81 -11.39 -16.27
N GLU A 69 -2.05 -10.35 -17.08
CA GLU A 69 -1.28 -10.00 -18.29
C GLU A 69 0.14 -9.54 -17.93
N ASN A 70 0.30 -8.80 -16.84
CA ASN A 70 1.62 -8.40 -16.35
C ASN A 70 2.31 -9.45 -15.46
N GLY A 71 1.66 -10.61 -15.30
CA GLY A 71 2.21 -11.76 -14.59
C GLY A 71 2.18 -11.64 -13.07
N ALA A 72 1.63 -10.57 -12.48
CA ALA A 72 1.46 -10.45 -11.03
C ALA A 72 0.36 -11.37 -10.49
N LEU A 73 -0.65 -11.68 -11.32
CA LEU A 73 -1.75 -12.59 -10.97
C LEU A 73 -1.73 -13.88 -11.81
N THR A 74 -2.34 -14.94 -11.28
CA THR A 74 -2.76 -16.11 -12.06
C THR A 74 -4.00 -15.77 -12.90
N ALA A 75 -4.33 -16.60 -13.89
CA ALA A 75 -5.58 -16.47 -14.64
C ALA A 75 -6.84 -16.51 -13.76
N ALA A 76 -6.73 -17.11 -12.57
CA ALA A 76 -7.79 -17.14 -11.55
C ALA A 76 -7.68 -15.99 -10.53
N MET A 77 -6.97 -14.90 -10.86
CA MET A 77 -6.81 -13.69 -10.04
C MET A 77 -6.15 -13.92 -8.66
N LYS A 78 -5.36 -15.00 -8.51
CA LYS A 78 -4.56 -15.23 -7.30
C LYS A 78 -3.19 -14.57 -7.44
N LEU A 79 -2.64 -14.06 -6.33
CA LEU A 79 -1.30 -13.48 -6.30
C LEU A 79 -0.21 -14.50 -6.67
N LYS A 80 0.66 -14.13 -7.62
CA LYS A 80 1.92 -14.83 -7.88
C LYS A 80 3.03 -14.19 -7.06
N ARG A 81 3.12 -14.60 -5.78
CA ARG A 81 4.06 -14.01 -4.79
C ARG A 81 5.48 -13.86 -5.32
N SER A 82 6.08 -14.91 -5.87
CA SER A 82 7.46 -14.85 -6.40
C SER A 82 7.65 -13.83 -7.52
N ALA A 83 6.64 -13.61 -8.37
CA ALA A 83 6.70 -12.60 -9.43
C ALA A 83 6.58 -11.18 -8.85
N ILE A 84 5.71 -10.99 -7.86
CA ILE A 84 5.52 -9.72 -7.14
C ILE A 84 6.80 -9.38 -6.36
N ASP A 85 7.34 -10.33 -5.59
CA ASP A 85 8.54 -10.14 -4.78
C ASP A 85 9.73 -9.72 -5.64
N LYS A 86 9.91 -10.36 -6.81
CA LYS A 86 10.95 -9.99 -7.76
C LYS A 86 10.72 -8.61 -8.39
N ARG A 87 9.47 -8.26 -8.67
CA ARG A 87 9.11 -6.99 -9.33
C ARG A 87 9.35 -5.79 -8.41
N TYR A 88 9.03 -5.91 -7.13
CA TYR A 88 9.15 -4.84 -6.15
C TYR A 88 10.28 -5.06 -5.14
N GLU A 89 11.32 -5.78 -5.55
CA GLU A 89 12.44 -6.14 -4.67
C GLU A 89 13.04 -4.90 -4.01
N LYS A 90 13.20 -3.80 -4.77
CA LYS A 90 13.76 -2.54 -4.28
C LYS A 90 12.88 -1.88 -3.23
N GLU A 91 11.58 -1.75 -3.51
CA GLU A 91 10.61 -1.15 -2.61
C GLU A 91 10.44 -1.99 -1.34
N ILE A 92 10.50 -3.33 -1.47
CA ILE A 92 10.49 -4.23 -0.32
C ILE A 92 11.76 -4.04 0.51
N GLN A 93 12.93 -3.97 -0.11
CA GLN A 93 14.19 -3.70 0.59
C GLN A 93 14.16 -2.35 1.32
N GLU A 94 13.69 -1.28 0.68
CA GLU A 94 13.52 0.03 1.30
C GLU A 94 12.65 -0.06 2.57
N LEU A 95 11.52 -0.77 2.50
CA LEU A 95 10.60 -0.94 3.63
C LEU A 95 11.21 -1.64 4.85
N PHE A 96 12.24 -2.45 4.64
CA PHE A 96 12.95 -3.18 5.71
C PHE A 96 14.32 -2.56 6.05
N SER A 97 14.78 -1.56 5.28
CA SER A 97 16.04 -0.86 5.53
C SER A 97 15.93 0.22 6.61
N GLU A 98 14.71 0.68 6.89
CA GLU A 98 14.39 1.68 7.93
C GLU A 98 13.99 1.03 9.28
N GLU A 99 14.26 -0.27 9.48
CA GLU A 99 14.01 -0.99 10.74
C GLU A 99 15.29 -1.22 11.56
#